data_AF-A0A078KRU7-F1
#
_entry.id   AF-A0A078KRU7-F1
#
_cell.length_a   1.000
_cell.length_b   1.000
_cell.length_c   1.000
_cell.angle_alpha   90.00
_cell.angle_beta   90.00
_cell.angle_gamma   90.00
#
_symmetry.space_group_name_H-M   'P 1'
#
loop_
_entity.id
_entity.type
_entity.pdbx_description
1 polymer ?
#
loop_
_entity_poly.entity_id
_entity_poly.type
_entity_poly.pdbx_seq_one_letter_code
_entity_poly.pdbx_strand_id
1 'polypeptide(L)'
;MLKKLGLIAIFSLFISLSFAATSCLKAKPTNDPLFCASFKSVAKCHCVEFGLPSGMCEDMNQLYWRIVAMYGSLEQACKRQHETSAQDCMDNWHCFRDGGMDSQGRICSSNYSSCPV
;
A
#
# COMPACT_ATOMS: atom_id res chain seq x y z
N MET A 1 -42.26 -48.05 23.61
CA MET A 1 -40.84 -48.07 23.20
C MET A 1 -40.66 -47.08 22.05
N LEU A 2 -40.02 -45.95 22.29
CA LEU A 2 -39.70 -44.95 21.27
C LEU A 2 -38.22 -44.55 21.36
N LYS A 3 -37.62 -44.37 20.20
CA LYS A 3 -36.19 -44.53 19.89
C LYS A 3 -35.33 -43.33 20.29
N LYS A 4 -34.03 -43.62 20.39
CA LYS A 4 -32.87 -42.79 20.73
C LYS A 4 -32.59 -41.61 19.77
N LEU A 5 -31.75 -40.68 20.27
CA LEU A 5 -30.85 -39.71 19.58
C LEU A 5 -31.52 -38.50 18.89
N GLY A 6 -30.98 -37.27 18.92
CA GLY A 6 -29.66 -36.76 19.32
C GLY A 6 -29.75 -35.28 19.78
N LEU A 7 -28.97 -34.85 20.77
CA LEU A 7 -27.59 -34.35 20.69
C LEU A 7 -27.46 -32.98 19.98
N ILE A 8 -27.48 -31.94 20.82
CA ILE A 8 -26.66 -30.72 20.83
C ILE A 8 -26.73 -29.84 19.56
N ALA A 9 -27.58 -28.82 19.65
CA ALA A 9 -27.35 -27.55 18.98
C ALA A 9 -26.96 -26.53 20.05
N ILE A 10 -25.75 -25.96 19.99
CA ILE A 10 -25.46 -24.56 20.33
C ILE A 10 -24.17 -24.19 19.58
N PHE A 11 -24.44 -23.42 18.51
CA PHE A 11 -23.63 -22.39 17.90
C PHE A 11 -22.62 -21.73 18.86
N SER A 12 -21.36 -21.60 18.44
CA SER A 12 -20.55 -20.37 18.61
C SER A 12 -19.11 -20.63 18.14
N LEU A 13 -18.91 -20.65 16.83
CA LEU A 13 -17.57 -20.51 16.25
C LEU A 13 -17.25 -19.01 16.20
N PHE A 14 -16.82 -18.44 17.33
CA PHE A 14 -16.18 -17.13 17.34
C PHE A 14 -14.78 -17.31 16.73
N ILE A 15 -14.69 -17.29 15.40
CA ILE A 15 -13.42 -17.00 14.74
C ILE A 15 -13.17 -15.52 15.03
N SER A 16 -12.44 -15.25 16.11
CA SER A 16 -11.82 -13.97 16.35
C SER A 16 -10.86 -13.71 15.18
N LEU A 17 -11.33 -12.97 14.16
CA LEU A 17 -10.43 -12.32 13.22
C LEU A 17 -9.62 -11.32 14.06
N SER A 18 -8.45 -11.75 14.50
CA SER A 18 -7.43 -10.86 15.02
C SER A 18 -7.01 -9.96 13.84
N PHE A 19 -7.63 -8.78 13.73
CA PHE A 19 -7.09 -7.69 12.93
C PHE A 19 -5.80 -7.26 13.63
N ALA A 20 -4.69 -7.93 13.31
CA ALA A 20 -3.39 -7.38 13.61
C ALA A 20 -3.28 -6.09 12.80
N ALA A 21 -3.35 -4.95 13.49
CA ALA A 21 -2.97 -3.65 12.93
C ALA A 21 -1.48 -3.75 12.56
N THR A 22 -1.23 -4.23 11.34
CA THR A 22 0.09 -4.27 10.75
C THR A 22 0.27 -2.90 10.13
N SER A 23 0.92 -2.00 10.87
CA SER A 23 1.33 -0.70 10.33
C SER A 23 2.10 -0.95 9.04
N CYS A 24 1.78 -0.21 7.98
CA CYS A 24 2.47 -0.40 6.71
C CYS A 24 3.99 -0.25 6.86
N LEU A 25 4.73 -1.13 6.18
CA LEU A 25 6.19 -1.05 6.16
C LEU A 25 6.63 0.13 5.29
N LYS A 26 7.91 0.52 5.41
CA LYS A 26 8.52 1.44 4.45
C LYS A 26 8.92 0.70 3.18
N ALA A 27 8.78 1.37 2.04
CA ALA A 27 9.30 0.87 0.77
C ALA A 27 10.83 0.73 0.83
N LYS A 28 11.37 -0.16 -0.01
CA LYS A 28 12.82 -0.23 -0.22
C LYS A 28 13.32 1.09 -0.85
N PRO A 29 14.62 1.40 -0.73
CA PRO A 29 15.21 2.54 -1.43
C PRO A 29 14.93 2.50 -2.93
N THR A 30 14.85 3.66 -3.57
CA THR A 30 14.56 3.83 -5.00
C THR A 30 15.52 3.10 -5.93
N ASN A 31 16.78 2.89 -5.51
CA ASN A 31 17.80 2.14 -6.24
C ASN A 31 17.86 0.65 -5.90
N ASP A 32 16.95 0.13 -5.09
CA ASP A 32 16.85 -1.30 -4.81
C ASP A 32 16.12 -2.01 -5.98
N PRO A 33 16.58 -3.18 -6.44
CA PRO A 33 15.90 -3.93 -7.50
C PRO A 33 14.48 -4.38 -7.11
N LEU A 34 14.17 -4.45 -5.81
CA LEU A 34 12.85 -4.76 -5.26
C LEU A 34 12.02 -3.50 -4.94
N PHE A 35 12.50 -2.31 -5.32
CA PHE A 35 11.80 -1.04 -5.13
C PHE A 35 10.35 -1.12 -5.60
N CYS A 36 10.11 -1.44 -6.87
CA CYS A 36 8.76 -1.47 -7.45
C CYS A 36 7.80 -2.37 -6.67
N ALA A 37 8.21 -3.60 -6.36
CA ALA A 37 7.38 -4.55 -5.63
C ALA A 37 7.06 -4.05 -4.21
N SER A 38 8.09 -3.55 -3.51
CA SER A 38 7.92 -3.02 -2.15
C SER A 38 7.04 -1.77 -2.13
N PHE A 39 7.25 -0.83 -3.05
CA PHE A 39 6.47 0.41 -3.10
C PHE A 39 5.01 0.16 -3.44
N LYS A 40 4.69 -0.74 -4.38
CA LYS A 40 3.29 -1.15 -4.63
C LYS A 40 2.64 -1.71 -3.38
N SER A 41 3.32 -2.59 -2.67
CA SER A 41 2.79 -3.19 -1.43
C SER A 41 2.49 -2.15 -0.37
N VAL A 42 3.40 -1.19 -0.17
CA VAL A 42 3.26 -0.13 0.83
C VAL A 42 2.17 0.87 0.46
N ALA A 43 2.13 1.29 -0.80
CA ALA A 43 1.08 2.19 -1.29
C ALA A 43 -0.32 1.58 -1.16
N LYS A 44 -0.46 0.28 -1.47
CA LYS A 44 -1.70 -0.49 -1.27
C LYS A 44 -2.10 -0.56 0.20
N CYS A 45 -1.13 -0.88 1.06
CA CYS A 45 -1.35 -0.96 2.49
C CYS A 45 -1.88 0.38 3.04
N HIS A 46 -1.22 1.49 2.72
CA HIS A 46 -1.67 2.81 3.18
C HIS A 46 -3.02 3.21 2.60
N CYS A 47 -3.28 2.88 1.33
CA CYS A 47 -4.59 3.10 0.73
C CYS A 47 -5.71 2.46 1.55
N VAL A 48 -5.49 1.23 2.05
CA VAL A 48 -6.45 0.53 2.92
C VAL A 48 -6.51 1.15 4.32
N GLU A 49 -5.38 1.54 4.91
CA GLU A 49 -5.36 2.25 6.21
C GLU A 49 -6.13 3.57 6.17
N PHE A 50 -6.12 4.28 5.03
CA PHE A 50 -6.94 5.47 4.79
C PHE A 50 -8.44 5.16 4.60
N GLY A 51 -8.85 3.90 4.73
CA GLY A 51 -10.25 3.48 4.73
C GLY A 51 -10.81 3.15 3.34
N LEU A 52 -9.97 3.01 2.31
CA LEU A 52 -10.42 2.61 0.98
C LEU A 52 -10.56 1.08 0.88
N PRO A 53 -11.56 0.56 0.16
CA PRO A 53 -11.66 -0.87 -0.12
C PRO A 53 -10.42 -1.38 -0.85
N SER A 54 -9.94 -2.59 -0.49
CA SER A 54 -8.74 -3.18 -1.10
C SER A 54 -8.77 -3.23 -2.62
N GLY A 55 -9.91 -3.58 -3.21
CA GLY A 55 -10.10 -3.60 -4.66
C GLY A 55 -9.89 -2.23 -5.33
N MET A 56 -10.06 -1.13 -4.60
CA MET A 56 -9.83 0.23 -5.09
C MET A 56 -8.37 0.71 -4.89
N CYS A 57 -7.52 -0.11 -4.27
CA CYS A 57 -6.11 0.15 -4.03
C CYS A 57 -5.19 -0.62 -4.98
N GLU A 58 -5.73 -1.60 -5.74
CA GLU A 58 -4.93 -2.49 -6.58
C GLU A 58 -4.25 -1.78 -7.76
N ASP A 59 -4.91 -0.78 -8.34
CA ASP A 59 -4.45 -0.01 -9.48
C ASP A 59 -3.65 1.21 -9.02
N MET A 60 -2.34 1.16 -9.24
CA MET A 60 -1.41 2.22 -8.83
C MET A 60 -1.62 3.54 -9.56
N ASN A 61 -2.12 3.51 -10.80
CA ASN A 61 -2.44 4.73 -11.54
C ASN A 61 -3.67 5.40 -10.94
N GLN A 62 -4.72 4.63 -10.65
CA GLN A 62 -5.91 5.15 -9.99
C GLN A 62 -5.59 5.66 -8.58
N LEU A 63 -4.73 4.96 -7.85
CA LEU A 63 -4.27 5.40 -6.54
C LEU A 63 -3.58 6.76 -6.61
N TYR A 64 -2.63 6.93 -7.54
CA TYR A 64 -1.95 8.20 -7.78
C TYR A 64 -2.95 9.33 -8.08
N TRP A 65 -3.86 9.09 -9.04
CA TRP A 65 -4.85 10.09 -9.43
C TRP A 65 -5.79 10.46 -8.28
N ARG A 66 -6.20 9.50 -7.46
CA ARG A 66 -7.03 9.77 -6.28
C ARG A 66 -6.28 10.63 -5.27
N ILE A 67 -5.02 10.32 -5.00
CA ILE A 67 -4.19 11.12 -4.09
C ILE A 67 -4.06 12.55 -4.60
N VAL A 68 -3.74 12.74 -5.88
CA VAL A 68 -3.65 14.08 -6.49
C VAL A 68 -5.00 14.80 -6.48
N ALA A 69 -6.10 14.12 -6.78
CA ALA A 69 -7.43 14.72 -6.78
C ALA A 69 -7.87 15.17 -5.37
N MET A 70 -7.56 14.38 -4.33
CA MET A 70 -7.92 14.71 -2.94
C MET A 70 -7.08 15.86 -2.36
N TYR A 71 -5.79 15.91 -2.69
CA TYR A 71 -4.85 16.85 -2.08
C TYR A 71 -4.43 18.01 -3.00
N GLY A 72 -4.88 18.01 -4.25
CA GLY A 72 -4.54 18.98 -5.29
C GLY A 72 -3.19 18.74 -5.97
N SER A 73 -2.21 18.15 -5.28
CA SER A 73 -0.94 17.73 -5.86
C SER A 73 -0.30 16.58 -5.09
N LEU A 74 0.66 15.90 -5.72
CA LEU A 74 1.47 14.89 -5.07
C LEU A 74 2.25 15.48 -3.87
N GLU A 75 2.83 16.66 -4.04
CA GLU A 75 3.59 17.34 -2.98
C GLU A 75 2.72 17.59 -1.73
N GLN A 76 1.49 18.06 -1.91
CA GLN A 76 0.56 18.31 -0.79
C GLN A 76 0.14 17.02 -0.10
N ALA A 77 -0.04 15.93 -0.86
CA ALA A 77 -0.28 14.63 -0.28
C ALA A 77 0.93 14.13 0.54
N CYS A 78 2.12 14.22 -0.02
CA CYS A 78 3.36 13.78 0.62
C CYS A 78 3.68 14.60 1.90
N LYS A 79 3.30 15.88 1.96
CA LYS A 79 3.42 16.71 3.19
C LYS A 79 2.52 16.25 4.33
N ARG A 80 1.45 15.49 4.04
CA ARG A 80 0.50 14.98 5.04
C ARG A 80 0.81 13.56 5.50
N GLN A 81 1.79 12.89 4.88
CA GLN A 81 2.25 11.59 5.34
C GLN A 81 3.09 11.75 6.61
N HIS A 82 2.90 10.84 7.57
CA HIS A 82 3.61 10.85 8.85
C HIS A 82 4.76 9.84 8.88
N GLU A 83 4.70 8.80 8.05
CA GLU A 83 5.63 7.68 8.15
C GLU A 83 6.90 7.86 7.31
N THR A 84 6.82 8.67 6.27
CA THR A 84 7.88 8.91 5.30
C THR A 84 8.06 10.41 5.10
N SER A 85 9.29 10.85 4.84
CA SER A 85 9.54 12.27 4.57
C SER A 85 8.82 12.70 3.29
N ALA A 86 8.42 13.97 3.20
CA ALA A 86 7.73 14.45 2.01
C ALA A 86 8.58 14.24 0.74
N GLN A 87 9.90 14.43 0.83
CA GLN A 87 10.81 14.22 -0.29
C GLN A 87 10.90 12.74 -0.68
N ASP A 88 11.08 11.82 0.27
CA ASP A 88 11.11 10.38 -0.03
C ASP A 88 9.79 9.91 -0.66
N CYS A 89 8.65 10.46 -0.20
CA CYS A 89 7.35 10.17 -0.80
C CYS A 89 7.28 10.62 -2.27
N MET A 90 7.74 11.84 -2.57
CA MET A 90 7.78 12.36 -3.93
C MET A 90 8.74 11.56 -4.81
N ASP A 91 9.93 11.27 -4.30
CA ASP A 91 10.97 10.48 -4.97
C ASP A 91 10.48 9.07 -5.31
N ASN A 92 9.79 8.41 -4.37
CA ASN A 92 9.22 7.09 -4.61
C ASN A 92 8.16 7.14 -5.72
N TRP A 93 7.24 8.12 -5.70
CA TRP A 93 6.23 8.26 -6.74
C TRP A 93 6.82 8.62 -8.10
N HIS A 94 7.84 9.48 -8.13
CA HIS A 94 8.57 9.84 -9.34
C HIS A 94 9.29 8.61 -9.93
N CYS A 95 10.08 7.90 -9.12
CA CYS A 95 10.75 6.70 -9.57
C CYS A 95 9.76 5.61 -10.03
N PHE A 96 8.63 5.47 -9.36
CA PHE A 96 7.62 4.51 -9.75
C PHE A 96 7.01 4.84 -11.12
N ARG A 97 6.67 6.10 -11.39
CA ARG A 97 5.92 6.50 -12.60
C ARG A 97 6.82 6.83 -13.77
N ASP A 98 7.90 7.55 -13.51
CA ASP A 98 8.70 8.23 -14.54
C ASP A 98 10.08 7.58 -14.70
N GLY A 99 10.56 6.83 -13.70
CA GLY A 99 11.91 6.26 -13.69
C GLY A 99 12.97 7.36 -13.48
N GLY A 100 14.15 7.18 -14.07
CA GLY A 100 15.24 8.16 -13.99
C GLY A 100 16.07 8.07 -12.72
N MET A 101 16.18 9.20 -12.00
CA MET A 101 16.90 9.32 -10.73
C MET A 101 16.08 10.11 -9.73
N ASP A 102 16.24 9.81 -8.45
CA ASP A 102 15.63 10.59 -7.38
C ASP A 102 16.46 11.82 -6.96
N SER A 103 15.94 12.59 -5.99
CA SER A 103 16.57 13.80 -5.50
C SER A 103 17.95 13.59 -4.84
N GLN A 104 18.29 12.34 -4.48
CA GLN A 104 19.56 11.94 -3.89
C GLN A 104 20.55 11.40 -4.94
N GLY A 105 20.18 11.43 -6.22
CA GLY A 105 20.99 10.88 -7.32
C GLY A 105 20.97 9.34 -7.39
N ARG A 106 20.00 8.68 -6.74
CA ARG A 106 19.83 7.23 -6.80
C ARG A 106 19.05 6.86 -8.06
N ILE A 107 19.58 5.90 -8.82
CA ILE A 107 18.95 5.40 -10.05
C ILE A 107 17.67 4.63 -9.70
N CYS A 108 16.54 5.03 -10.25
CA CYS A 108 15.27 4.37 -10.02
C CYS A 108 15.30 2.91 -10.51
N SER A 109 14.80 1.99 -9.68
CA SER A 109 14.70 0.54 -9.95
C SER A 109 16.02 -0.13 -10.35
N SER A 110 17.15 0.49 -9.95
CA SER A 110 18.52 0.11 -10.36
C SER A 110 18.80 0.13 -11.86
N ASN A 111 17.88 0.64 -12.70
CA ASN A 111 17.97 0.53 -14.16
C ASN A 111 17.39 1.73 -14.93
N TYR A 112 17.15 2.86 -14.26
CA TYR A 112 16.53 4.08 -14.80
C TYR A 112 15.08 3.92 -15.26
N SER A 113 14.49 2.73 -15.14
CA SER A 113 13.15 2.46 -15.64
C SER A 113 12.11 2.82 -14.60
N SER A 114 10.96 3.29 -15.08
CA SER A 114 9.75 3.32 -14.28
C SER A 114 9.31 1.91 -13.93
N CYS A 115 8.46 1.80 -12.92
CA CYS A 115 7.90 0.54 -12.50
C CYS A 115 6.78 0.10 -13.45
N PRO A 116 6.62 -1.21 -13.69
CA PRO A 116 5.44 -1.72 -14.38
C PRO A 116 4.20 -1.37 -13.55
N VAL A 117 3.10 -0.98 -14.20
CA VAL A 117 1.81 -0.70 -13.57
C VAL A 117 1.07 -1.98 -13.22
#